data_AF-A0A2E4CWX9-F1
#
_entry.id   AF-A0A2E4CWX9-F1
#
_cell.length_a   1.000
_cell.length_b   1.000
_cell.length_c   1.000
_cell.angle_alpha   90.00
_cell.angle_beta   90.00
_cell.angle_gamma   90.00
#
_symmetry.space_group_name_H-M   'P 1'
#
loop_
_entity.id
_entity.type
_entity.pdbx_description
1 polymer ?
#
loop_
_entity_poly.entity_id
_entity_poly.type
_entity_poly.pdbx_seq_one_letter_code
_entity_poly.pdbx_strand_id
1 'polypeptide(L)'
;PQWCAARRVRPTGAQLARQMCVQPSAQLAMRQWAKHGSCLADTPDRYFRITRILHRSLDWPDLDRLSREDGLTAGRIREAWIEANRNWRREMIAVKLNERGWLEEIRLCYGRDWMPAACRRSARGAGDDAPAKIWRGL
;
A
#
# COMPACT_ATOMS: atom_id res chain seq x y z
N PRO A 1 -10.53 -5.02 9.85
CA PRO A 1 -10.40 -5.62 11.21
C PRO A 1 -9.07 -5.16 11.82
N GLN A 2 -9.02 -4.93 13.13
CA GLN A 2 -7.80 -4.52 13.83
C GLN A 2 -7.69 -5.23 15.18
N TRP A 3 -6.45 -5.48 15.64
CA TRP A 3 -6.13 -5.99 16.98
C TRP A 3 -6.85 -7.31 17.35
N CYS A 4 -6.85 -8.30 16.44
CA CYS A 4 -7.55 -9.56 16.68
C CYS A 4 -6.85 -10.42 17.75
N ALA A 5 -7.60 -10.83 18.77
CA ALA A 5 -7.06 -11.43 20.00
C ALA A 5 -6.48 -12.85 19.82
N ALA A 6 -6.97 -13.62 18.85
CA ALA A 6 -6.69 -15.06 18.75
C ALA A 6 -5.22 -15.42 18.45
N ARG A 7 -4.36 -14.45 18.12
CA ARG A 7 -3.05 -14.71 17.48
C ARG A 7 -1.92 -13.81 18.00
N ARG A 8 -1.77 -13.69 19.32
CA ARG A 8 -0.73 -12.87 20.00
C ARG A 8 0.70 -13.46 19.92
N VAL A 9 1.06 -14.12 18.82
CA VAL A 9 2.44 -14.56 18.58
C VAL A 9 3.28 -13.35 18.20
N ARG A 10 4.47 -13.19 18.79
CA ARG A 10 5.40 -12.12 18.39
C ARG A 10 6.28 -12.61 17.23
N PRO A 11 6.53 -11.77 16.21
CA PRO A 11 7.52 -12.11 15.19
C PRO A 11 8.91 -12.25 15.79
N THR A 12 9.68 -13.21 15.27
CA THR A 12 11.10 -13.38 15.58
C THR A 12 11.95 -12.32 14.86
N GLY A 13 13.17 -12.07 15.34
CA GLY A 13 14.12 -11.19 14.68
C GLY A 13 14.41 -11.60 13.23
N ALA A 14 14.57 -12.90 12.97
CA ALA A 14 14.79 -13.43 11.62
C ALA A 14 13.61 -13.19 10.67
N GLN A 15 12.37 -13.29 11.16
CA GLN A 15 11.18 -12.96 10.37
C GLN A 15 11.11 -11.47 10.03
N LEU A 16 11.47 -10.59 10.98
CA LEU A 16 11.52 -9.14 10.77
C LEU A 16 12.63 -8.76 9.79
N ALA A 17 13.82 -9.36 9.91
CA ALA A 17 14.96 -9.11 9.02
C ALA A 17 14.57 -9.37 7.55
N ARG A 18 13.88 -10.48 7.26
CA ARG A 18 13.37 -10.79 5.90
C ARG A 18 12.35 -9.79 5.37
N GLN A 19 11.74 -8.98 6.22
CA GLN A 19 10.71 -8.01 5.87
C GLN A 19 11.27 -6.63 5.53
N MET A 20 12.55 -6.37 5.81
CA MET A 20 13.13 -5.02 5.73
C MET A 20 13.20 -4.43 4.32
N CYS A 21 13.21 -5.26 3.26
CA CYS A 21 13.11 -4.78 1.87
C CYS A 21 11.72 -4.24 1.50
N VAL A 22 10.70 -4.49 2.32
CA VAL A 22 9.31 -4.06 2.09
C VAL A 22 8.83 -3.07 3.15
N GLN A 23 9.30 -3.20 4.40
CA GLN A 23 8.95 -2.30 5.48
C GLN A 23 10.23 -1.74 6.11
N PRO A 24 10.42 -0.42 6.14
CA PRO A 24 11.71 0.20 6.49
C PRO A 24 12.04 0.15 8.00
N SER A 25 11.21 -0.49 8.82
CA SER A 25 11.39 -0.52 10.28
C SER A 25 10.85 -1.81 10.90
N ALA A 26 11.66 -2.42 11.77
CA ALA A 26 11.26 -3.59 12.53
C ALA A 26 10.09 -3.29 13.48
N GLN A 27 10.11 -2.13 14.16
CA GLN A 27 9.02 -1.70 15.04
C GLN A 27 7.73 -1.50 14.25
N LEU A 28 7.81 -0.91 13.06
CA LEU A 28 6.67 -0.78 12.15
C LEU A 28 6.14 -2.17 11.78
N ALA A 29 7.00 -3.08 11.31
CA ALA A 29 6.60 -4.43 10.92
C ALA A 29 5.92 -5.20 12.06
N MET A 30 6.46 -5.14 13.29
CA MET A 30 5.81 -5.73 14.46
C MET A 30 4.42 -5.14 14.74
N ARG A 31 4.28 -3.81 14.66
CA ARG A 31 3.00 -3.14 14.90
C ARG A 31 1.98 -3.48 13.81
N GLN A 32 2.41 -3.57 12.55
CA GLN A 32 1.54 -3.97 11.44
C GLN A 32 1.05 -5.42 11.61
N TRP A 33 1.91 -6.33 12.05
CA TRP A 33 1.48 -7.68 12.44
C TRP A 33 0.44 -7.64 13.56
N ALA A 34 0.76 -7.00 14.69
CA ALA A 34 -0.13 -7.00 15.86
C ALA A 34 -1.50 -6.37 15.56
N LYS A 35 -1.50 -5.25 14.81
CA LYS A 35 -2.70 -4.49 14.49
C LYS A 35 -3.50 -5.09 13.34
N HIS A 36 -2.86 -5.60 12.30
CA HIS A 36 -3.54 -6.00 11.06
C HIS A 36 -3.28 -7.46 10.65
N GLY A 37 -2.02 -7.91 10.72
CA GLY A 37 -1.64 -9.27 10.30
C GLY A 37 -2.29 -10.37 11.13
N SER A 38 -2.44 -10.17 12.44
CA SER A 38 -3.09 -11.09 13.38
C SER A 38 -4.55 -11.40 13.05
N CYS A 39 -5.23 -10.51 12.31
CA CYS A 39 -6.59 -10.72 11.82
C CYS A 39 -6.65 -11.50 10.51
N LEU A 40 -5.52 -11.63 9.80
CA LEU A 40 -5.47 -12.07 8.41
C LEU A 40 -4.81 -13.43 8.26
N ALA A 41 -3.70 -13.67 8.96
CA ALA A 41 -2.95 -14.92 8.89
C ALA A 41 -2.81 -15.56 10.28
N ASP A 42 -2.56 -16.87 10.29
CA ASP A 42 -2.32 -17.67 11.49
C ASP A 42 -0.98 -17.34 12.17
N THR A 43 0.03 -17.00 11.37
CA THR A 43 1.40 -16.80 11.81
C THR A 43 2.02 -15.54 11.22
N PRO A 44 3.01 -14.92 11.91
CA PRO A 44 3.76 -13.80 11.37
C PRO A 44 4.44 -14.10 10.03
N ASP A 45 5.04 -15.31 9.89
CA ASP A 45 5.76 -15.68 8.68
C ASP A 45 4.82 -15.74 7.47
N ARG A 46 3.63 -16.34 7.62
CA ARG A 46 2.61 -16.38 6.57
C ARG A 46 2.16 -14.98 6.17
N TYR A 47 1.87 -14.11 7.14
CA TYR A 47 1.50 -12.72 6.88
C TYR A 47 2.59 -11.99 6.08
N PHE A 48 3.83 -12.03 6.57
CA PHE A 48 4.93 -11.35 5.91
C PHE A 48 5.29 -11.97 4.55
N ARG A 49 5.11 -13.28 4.37
CA ARG A 49 5.27 -13.91 3.06
C ARG A 49 4.26 -13.36 2.05
N ILE A 50 2.99 -13.25 2.44
CA ILE A 50 1.93 -12.67 1.59
C ILE A 50 2.29 -11.23 1.22
N THR A 51 2.63 -10.38 2.20
CA THR A 51 2.95 -8.97 1.91
C THR A 51 4.16 -8.83 0.99
N ARG A 52 5.19 -9.66 1.15
CA ARG A 52 6.35 -9.68 0.24
C ARG A 52 6.01 -10.14 -1.17
N ILE A 53 5.13 -11.14 -1.32
CA ILE A 53 4.69 -11.60 -2.64
C ILE A 53 3.94 -10.48 -3.37
N LEU A 54 2.97 -9.87 -2.70
CA LEU A 54 2.19 -8.76 -3.27
C LEU A 54 3.07 -7.55 -3.59
N HIS A 55 4.02 -7.21 -2.72
CA HIS A 55 4.92 -6.08 -2.98
C HIS A 55 5.82 -6.32 -4.19
N ARG A 56 6.32 -7.56 -4.37
CA ARG A 56 7.18 -7.90 -5.50
C ARG A 56 6.44 -8.12 -6.82
N SER A 57 5.12 -8.34 -6.77
CA SER A 57 4.31 -8.45 -7.98
C SER A 57 3.89 -7.10 -8.54
N LEU A 58 4.35 -6.00 -7.96
CA LEU A 58 4.02 -4.64 -8.37
C LEU A 58 5.23 -4.01 -9.05
N ASP A 59 4.99 -3.47 -10.23
CA ASP A 59 5.91 -2.56 -10.89
C ASP A 59 5.64 -1.14 -10.36
N TRP A 60 6.68 -0.51 -9.82
CA TRP A 60 6.55 0.82 -9.25
C TRP A 60 6.66 1.87 -10.35
N PRO A 61 5.66 2.76 -10.52
CA PRO A 61 5.79 3.86 -11.46
C PRO A 61 6.92 4.81 -11.02
N ASP A 62 7.50 5.53 -11.97
CA ASP A 62 8.50 6.56 -11.70
C ASP A 62 7.83 7.79 -11.04
N LEU A 63 7.72 7.72 -9.71
CA LEU A 63 7.12 8.78 -8.88
C LEU A 63 7.97 10.05 -8.88
N ASP A 64 9.28 9.95 -9.14
CA ASP A 64 10.15 11.11 -9.21
C ASP A 64 9.86 11.91 -10.48
N ARG A 65 9.81 11.27 -11.64
CA ARG A 65 9.36 11.90 -12.89
C ARG A 65 7.94 12.45 -12.76
N LEU A 66 7.02 11.67 -12.20
CA LEU A 66 5.62 12.06 -12.01
C LEU A 66 5.49 13.31 -11.12
N SER A 67 6.33 13.44 -10.10
CA SER A 67 6.32 14.60 -9.21
C SER A 67 6.62 15.92 -9.93
N ARG A 68 7.25 15.87 -11.12
CA ARG A 68 7.66 17.00 -11.96
C ARG A 68 6.63 17.36 -13.04
N GLU A 69 5.55 16.60 -13.18
CA GLU A 69 4.50 16.93 -14.13
C GLU A 69 3.70 18.16 -13.66
N ASP A 70 3.53 19.13 -14.56
CA ASP A 70 2.71 20.30 -14.30
C ASP A 70 1.23 19.91 -14.20
N GLY A 71 0.53 20.48 -13.23
CA GLY A 71 -0.90 20.19 -13.03
C GLY A 71 -1.20 18.75 -12.60
N LEU A 72 -0.25 18.06 -11.95
CA LEU A 72 -0.45 16.69 -11.47
C LEU A 72 -1.75 16.53 -10.68
N THR A 73 -2.52 15.48 -11.01
CA THR A 73 -3.77 15.12 -10.34
C THR A 73 -3.73 13.73 -9.72
N ALA A 74 -4.63 13.45 -8.79
CA ALA A 74 -4.81 12.09 -8.26
C ALA A 74 -5.23 11.09 -9.35
N GLY A 75 -5.93 11.54 -10.38
CA GLY A 75 -6.30 10.74 -11.55
C GLY A 75 -5.08 10.31 -12.35
N ARG A 76 -4.14 11.24 -12.59
CA ARG A 76 -2.87 10.98 -13.28
C ARG A 76 -1.96 10.05 -12.47
N ILE A 77 -1.94 10.18 -11.14
CA ILE A 77 -1.24 9.23 -10.25
C ILE A 77 -1.78 7.81 -10.44
N ARG A 78 -3.10 7.61 -10.45
CA ARG A 78 -3.68 6.27 -10.71
C ARG A 78 -3.33 5.72 -12.07
N GLU A 79 -3.35 6.57 -13.08
CA GLU A 79 -3.00 6.19 -14.44
C GLU A 79 -1.56 5.68 -14.51
N ALA A 80 -0.60 6.37 -13.89
CA ALA A 80 0.78 5.89 -13.81
C ALA A 80 0.90 4.50 -13.18
N TRP A 81 0.10 4.20 -12.15
CA TRP A 81 0.04 2.86 -11.56
C TRP A 81 -0.54 1.81 -12.51
N ILE A 82 -1.57 2.14 -13.29
CA ILE A 82 -2.18 1.26 -14.30
C ILE A 82 -1.23 1.02 -15.48
N GLU A 83 -0.53 2.06 -15.94
CA GLU A 83 0.49 1.97 -16.98
C GLU A 83 1.61 1.00 -16.58
N ALA A 84 2.07 1.07 -15.33
CA ALA A 84 3.05 0.14 -14.78
C ALA A 84 2.47 -1.27 -14.54
N ASN A 85 1.19 -1.40 -14.20
CA ASN A 85 0.57 -2.67 -13.82
C ASN A 85 -0.76 -2.90 -14.56
N ARG A 86 -0.70 -3.44 -15.80
CA ARG A 86 -1.85 -3.51 -16.72
C ARG A 86 -3.05 -4.33 -16.25
N ASN A 87 -2.91 -5.16 -15.22
CA ASN A 87 -3.99 -5.91 -14.59
C ASN A 87 -4.78 -5.08 -13.56
N TRP A 88 -4.34 -3.87 -13.24
CA TRP A 88 -5.02 -2.96 -12.33
C TRP A 88 -5.99 -2.03 -13.06
N ARG A 89 -7.05 -1.64 -12.36
CA ARG A 89 -8.05 -0.67 -12.83
C ARG A 89 -8.18 0.46 -11.84
N ARG A 90 -8.73 1.58 -12.31
CA ARG A 90 -8.88 2.82 -11.54
C ARG A 90 -9.59 2.61 -10.20
N GLU A 91 -10.65 1.82 -10.17
CA GLU A 91 -11.43 1.53 -8.97
C GLU A 91 -10.68 0.68 -7.93
N MET A 92 -9.56 0.05 -8.31
CA MET A 92 -8.73 -0.80 -7.45
C MET A 92 -7.61 0.00 -6.76
N ILE A 93 -7.44 1.27 -7.13
CA ILE A 93 -6.37 2.15 -6.66
C ILE A 93 -6.99 3.38 -6.00
N ALA A 94 -6.68 3.61 -4.73
CA ALA A 94 -7.09 4.81 -4.02
C ALA A 94 -5.87 5.67 -3.66
N VAL A 95 -5.96 6.95 -3.98
CA VAL A 95 -4.91 7.95 -3.71
C VAL A 95 -5.34 8.78 -2.51
N LYS A 96 -4.56 8.74 -1.43
CA LYS A 96 -4.78 9.57 -0.25
C LYS A 96 -3.89 10.80 -0.32
N LEU A 97 -4.51 11.96 -0.34
CA LEU A 97 -3.84 13.25 -0.23
C LEU A 97 -4.10 13.85 1.15
N ASN A 98 -3.16 14.63 1.66
CA ASN A 98 -3.42 15.50 2.81
C ASN A 98 -4.20 16.76 2.39
N GLU A 99 -4.55 17.59 3.36
CA GLU A 99 -5.32 18.83 3.15
C GLU A 99 -4.63 19.84 2.21
N ARG A 100 -3.30 19.74 2.07
CA ARG A 100 -2.48 20.58 1.18
C ARG A 100 -2.25 19.96 -0.20
N GLY A 101 -2.88 18.82 -0.49
CA GLY A 101 -2.77 18.10 -1.76
C GLY A 101 -1.52 17.22 -1.89
N TRP A 102 -0.72 17.03 -0.83
CA TRP A 102 0.44 16.14 -0.90
C TRP A 102 0.04 14.68 -0.77
N LEU A 103 0.65 13.82 -1.57
CA LEU A 103 0.50 12.37 -1.53
C LEU A 103 0.96 11.81 -0.19
N GLU A 104 0.06 11.15 0.53
CA GLU A 104 0.36 10.45 1.79
C GLU A 104 0.40 8.93 1.61
N GLU A 105 -0.51 8.38 0.81
CA GLU A 105 -0.69 6.93 0.70
C GLU A 105 -1.25 6.55 -0.67
N ILE A 106 -0.71 5.47 -1.25
CA ILE A 106 -1.35 4.73 -2.32
C ILE A 106 -1.92 3.45 -1.73
N ARG A 107 -3.21 3.23 -1.93
CA ARG A 107 -3.92 2.03 -1.48
C ARG A 107 -4.26 1.17 -2.68
N LEU A 108 -3.69 -0.03 -2.67
CA LEU A 108 -3.94 -1.08 -3.66
C LEU A 108 -4.88 -2.11 -3.03
N CYS A 109 -6.09 -2.23 -3.58
CA CYS A 109 -7.15 -3.03 -3.00
C CYS A 109 -7.19 -4.45 -3.58
N TYR A 110 -7.31 -5.43 -2.68
CA TYR A 110 -7.34 -6.85 -3.02
C TYR A 110 -8.60 -7.53 -2.48
N GLY A 111 -9.05 -8.55 -3.20
CA GLY A 111 -10.02 -9.54 -2.71
C GLY A 111 -9.43 -10.47 -1.65
N ARG A 112 -10.26 -11.34 -1.09
CA ARG A 112 -9.82 -12.37 -0.11
C ARG A 112 -8.96 -13.47 -0.75
N ASP A 113 -9.05 -13.58 -2.07
CA ASP A 113 -8.27 -14.44 -2.95
C ASP A 113 -6.94 -13.80 -3.38
N TRP A 114 -6.63 -12.60 -2.89
CA TRP A 114 -5.42 -11.84 -3.23
C TRP A 114 -5.36 -11.34 -4.67
N MET A 115 -6.50 -11.32 -5.38
CA MET A 115 -6.60 -10.71 -6.70
C MET A 115 -6.96 -9.22 -6.59
N PRO A 116 -6.48 -8.35 -7.51
CA PRO A 116 -6.88 -6.95 -7.55
C PRO A 116 -8.41 -6.82 -7.59
N ALA A 117 -8.96 -5.96 -6.75
CA ALA A 117 -10.39 -5.77 -6.62
C ALA A 117 -10.74 -4.31 -6.32
N ALA A 118 -11.97 -3.90 -6.65
CA ALA A 118 -12.41 -2.55 -6.40
C ALA A 118 -12.31 -2.19 -4.90
N CYS A 119 -11.76 -1.01 -4.61
CA CYS A 119 -11.70 -0.49 -3.27
C CYS A 119 -13.10 -0.26 -2.69
N ARG A 120 -13.27 -0.69 -1.43
CA ARG A 120 -14.47 -0.35 -0.65
C ARG A 120 -14.62 1.17 -0.55
N ARG A 121 -15.86 1.65 -0.46
CA ARG A 121 -16.16 3.09 -0.35
C ARG A 121 -15.35 3.78 0.76
N SER A 122 -15.19 3.13 1.92
CA SER A 122 -14.42 3.64 3.06
C SER A 122 -12.90 3.75 2.82
N ALA A 123 -12.38 3.07 1.80
CA ALA A 123 -10.97 3.08 1.45
C ALA A 123 -10.66 4.03 0.29
N ARG A 124 -11.69 4.52 -0.42
CA ARG A 124 -11.54 5.48 -1.52
C ARG A 124 -10.88 6.77 -0.99
N GLY A 125 -10.07 7.37 -1.85
CA GLY A 125 -9.35 8.60 -1.56
C GLY A 125 -9.86 9.76 -2.42
N ALA A 126 -8.95 10.68 -2.76
CA ALA A 126 -9.25 11.88 -3.55
C ALA A 126 -9.91 11.55 -4.91
N GLY A 127 -10.77 12.44 -5.41
CA GLY A 127 -11.32 12.34 -6.77
C GLY A 127 -10.24 12.54 -7.84
N ASP A 128 -10.50 12.14 -9.08
CA ASP A 128 -9.48 12.15 -10.13
C ASP A 128 -8.98 13.54 -10.51
N ASP A 129 -9.86 14.54 -10.48
CA ASP A 129 -9.51 15.93 -10.79
C ASP A 129 -8.85 16.66 -9.61
N ALA A 130 -8.68 15.99 -8.46
CA ALA A 130 -8.06 16.60 -7.29
C ALA A 130 -6.59 16.92 -7.57
N PRO A 131 -6.15 18.19 -7.40
CA PRO A 131 -4.75 18.56 -7.53
C PRO A 131 -3.88 17.80 -6.54
N ALA A 132 -2.75 17.29 -7.01
CA ALA A 132 -1.85 16.45 -6.23
C ALA A 132 -0.41 16.93 -6.32
N LYS A 133 0.36 16.67 -5.25
CA LYS A 133 1.80 16.92 -5.18
C LYS A 133 2.48 15.68 -4.62
N ILE A 134 3.64 15.33 -5.16
CA ILE A 134 4.49 14.25 -4.63
C ILE A 134 5.75 14.88 -4.04
N TRP A 135 6.07 14.53 -2.80
CA TRP A 135 7.27 15.02 -2.13
C TRP A 135 8.52 14.46 -2.80
N ARG A 136 9.49 15.33 -3.11
CA ARG A 136 10.69 14.98 -3.88
C ARG A 136 11.92 14.63 -3.03
N GLY A 137 11.74 14.51 -1.72
CA GLY A 137 12.87 14.49 -0.80
C GLY A 137 13.55 15.87 -0.72
N LEU A 138 14.51 15.98 0.19
CA LEU A 138 15.58 16.98 0.14
C LEU A 138 16.80 16.31 -0.48
#